data_AF-A0A5K7ZTQ2-F1
#
_entry.id   AF-A0A5K7ZTQ2-F1
#
_cell.length_a   1.000
_cell.length_b   1.000
_cell.length_c   1.000
_cell.angle_alpha   90.00
_cell.angle_beta   90.00
_cell.angle_gamma   90.00
#
_symmetry.space_group_name_H-M   'P 1'
#
loop_
_entity.id
_entity.type
_entity.pdbx_description
1 polymer ?
#
loop_
_entity_poly.entity_id
_entity_poly.type
_entity_poly.pdbx_seq_one_letter_code
_entity_poly.pdbx_strand_id
1 'polypeptide(L)'
;MSSAQKRNHLVAKLGRSFLIPYAGAGSKTEQLGRDILEGGGAIYSFNLPVNDGLIHSGAKPIGMELKGMKAFAKNLKSNFKTRFEKE
;
A
#
# COMPACT_ATOMS: atom_id res chain seq x y z
N MET A 1 17.90 -9.70 7.94
CA MET A 1 17.10 -8.85 7.02
C MET A 1 17.52 -9.10 5.57
N SER A 2 16.56 -9.34 4.68
CA SER A 2 16.76 -9.45 3.23
C SER A 2 17.08 -8.10 2.57
N SER A 3 17.59 -8.12 1.33
CA SER A 3 17.88 -6.89 0.54
C SER A 3 16.64 -6.03 0.34
N ALA A 4 15.47 -6.66 0.10
CA ALA A 4 14.20 -5.97 -0.05
C ALA A 4 13.78 -5.22 1.23
N GLN A 5 14.03 -5.80 2.40
CA GLN A 5 13.76 -5.15 3.70
C GLN A 5 14.68 -3.94 3.92
N LYS A 6 15.97 -4.06 3.60
CA LYS A 6 16.92 -2.94 3.72
C LYS A 6 16.55 -1.76 2.82
N ARG A 7 16.16 -2.02 1.57
CA ARG A 7 15.67 -0.99 0.64
C ARG A 7 14.42 -0.30 1.18
N ASN A 8 13.45 -1.07 1.67
CA ASN A 8 12.20 -0.53 2.19
C ASN A 8 12.46 0.38 3.41
N HIS A 9 13.37 -0.01 4.30
CA HIS A 9 13.76 0.81 5.43
C HIS A 9 14.46 2.12 5.01
N LEU A 10 15.25 2.10 3.93
CA LEU A 10 15.83 3.32 3.36
C LEU A 10 14.76 4.23 2.77
N VAL A 11 13.82 3.68 1.99
CA VAL A 11 12.69 4.42 1.41
C VAL A 11 11.87 5.10 2.49
N ALA A 12 11.61 4.40 3.60
CA ALA A 12 10.90 4.94 4.74
C ALA A 12 11.57 6.19 5.35
N LYS A 13 12.91 6.24 5.35
CA LYS A 13 13.68 7.39 5.87
C LYS A 13 13.74 8.58 4.93
N LEU A 14 13.53 8.38 3.63
CA LEU A 14 13.68 9.44 2.61
C LEU A 14 12.38 10.19 2.33
N GLY A 15 11.23 9.52 2.45
CA GLY A 15 9.94 10.14 2.18
C GLY A 15 9.39 10.89 3.41
N ARG A 16 8.88 12.10 3.19
CA ARG A 16 8.07 12.82 4.20
C ARG A 16 6.63 12.31 4.26
N SER A 17 6.11 11.86 3.12
CA SER A 17 4.74 11.38 2.95
C SER A 17 4.69 10.23 1.94
N PHE A 18 3.83 9.25 2.17
CA PHE A 18 3.69 8.05 1.34
C PHE A 18 2.22 7.79 1.00
N LEU A 19 1.98 7.28 -0.20
CA LEU A 19 0.69 6.70 -0.59
C LEU A 19 0.83 5.18 -0.61
N ILE A 20 0.05 4.49 0.23
CA ILE A 20 -0.07 3.03 0.21
C ILE A 20 -1.51 2.67 -0.18
N PRO A 21 -1.77 2.37 -1.46
CA PRO A 21 -3.14 2.13 -1.93
C PRO A 21 -3.69 0.76 -1.47
N TYR A 22 -2.80 -0.20 -1.21
CA TYR A 22 -3.14 -1.57 -0.85
C TYR A 22 -2.10 -2.16 0.09
N ALA A 23 -2.53 -2.66 1.25
CA ALA A 23 -1.69 -3.32 2.24
C ALA A 23 -2.47 -4.41 2.97
N GLY A 24 -2.60 -5.59 2.35
CA GLY A 24 -3.25 -6.74 2.97
C GLY A 24 -2.61 -7.14 4.31
N ALA A 25 -3.41 -7.73 5.19
CA ALA A 25 -2.99 -8.17 6.51
C ALA A 25 -1.79 -9.14 6.46
N GLY A 26 -0.78 -8.89 7.30
CA GLY A 26 0.48 -9.62 7.36
C GLY A 26 1.42 -9.39 6.18
N SER A 27 1.09 -8.48 5.25
CA SER A 27 1.90 -8.26 4.05
C SER A 27 3.19 -7.48 4.35
N LYS A 28 4.20 -7.65 3.48
CA LYS A 28 5.43 -6.85 3.54
C LYS A 28 5.16 -5.35 3.37
N THR A 29 4.09 -4.99 2.66
CA THR A 29 3.68 -3.59 2.46
C THR A 29 3.07 -3.01 3.74
N GLU A 30 2.27 -3.80 4.45
CA GLU A 30 1.74 -3.41 5.76
C GLU A 30 2.88 -3.22 6.76
N GLN A 31 3.84 -4.14 6.81
CA GLN A 31 5.02 -4.00 7.67
C GLN A 31 5.82 -2.73 7.34
N LEU A 32 6.09 -2.46 6.06
CA LEU A 32 6.75 -1.22 5.63
C LEU A 32 5.96 0.02 6.06
N GLY A 33 4.64 -0.02 5.94
CA GLY A 33 3.79 1.07 6.36
C GLY A 33 3.87 1.32 7.88
N ARG A 34 3.93 0.27 8.69
CA ARG A 34 4.17 0.39 10.14
C ARG A 34 5.55 1.01 10.41
N ASP A 35 6.60 0.54 9.76
CA ASP A 35 7.96 1.07 9.93
C ASP A 35 8.04 2.57 9.56
N ILE A 36 7.31 3.01 8.53
CA ILE A 36 7.20 4.42 8.13
C ILE A 36 6.49 5.24 9.21
N LEU A 37 5.37 4.75 9.73
CA LEU A 37 4.58 5.43 10.77
C LEU A 37 5.36 5.54 12.08
N GLU A 38 6.05 4.49 12.49
CA GLU A 38 6.96 4.48 13.65
C GLU A 38 8.11 5.47 13.46
N GLY A 39 8.60 5.62 12.23
CA GLY A 39 9.61 6.63 11.87
C GLY A 39 9.08 8.07 11.79
N GLY A 40 7.81 8.32 12.10
CA GLY A 40 7.16 9.64 12.04
C GLY A 40 6.76 10.09 10.63
N GLY A 41 6.84 9.19 9.64
CA GLY A 41 6.41 9.46 8.27
C GLY A 41 4.88 9.48 8.15
N ALA A 42 4.36 10.34 7.27
CA ALA A 42 2.93 10.38 7.00
C ALA A 42 2.54 9.32 5.96
N ILE A 43 1.49 8.55 6.22
CA ILE A 43 0.90 7.64 5.23
C ILE A 43 -0.51 8.08 4.90
N TYR A 44 -0.85 8.01 3.62
CA TYR A 44 -2.20 8.11 3.11
C TYR A 44 -2.59 6.78 2.47
N SER A 45 -3.80 6.30 2.73
CA SER A 45 -4.28 5.01 2.21
C SER A 45 -5.77 5.06 1.89
N PHE A 46 -6.26 4.22 0.99
CA PHE A 46 -7.69 4.17 0.69
C PHE A 46 -8.47 3.55 1.85
N ASN A 47 -9.63 4.13 2.15
CA ASN A 47 -10.54 3.63 3.18
C ASN A 47 -11.25 2.34 2.72
N LEU A 48 -10.50 1.24 2.73
CA LEU A 48 -10.92 -0.09 2.27
C LEU A 48 -10.60 -1.12 3.35
N PRO A 49 -11.44 -2.17 3.52
CA PRO A 49 -11.19 -3.22 4.51
C PRO A 49 -9.79 -3.85 4.42
N VAL A 50 -9.23 -3.93 3.21
CA VAL A 50 -7.91 -4.50 2.99
C VAL A 50 -6.77 -3.66 3.57
N ASN A 51 -7.01 -2.38 3.89
CA ASN A 51 -6.05 -1.45 4.46
C ASN A 51 -6.30 -1.18 5.95
N ASP A 52 -7.30 -1.83 6.57
CA ASP A 52 -7.71 -1.56 7.96
C ASP A 52 -6.53 -1.65 8.92
N GLY A 53 -5.65 -2.65 8.77
CA GLY A 53 -4.46 -2.78 9.61
C GLY A 53 -3.53 -1.55 9.57
N LEU A 54 -3.42 -0.92 8.40
CA LEU A 54 -2.60 0.27 8.19
C LEU A 54 -3.31 1.53 8.69
N ILE A 55 -4.63 1.64 8.50
CA ILE A 55 -5.44 2.75 9.01
C ILE A 55 -5.45 2.75 10.53
N HIS A 56 -5.68 1.59 11.16
CA HIS A 56 -5.59 1.42 12.61
C HIS A 56 -4.21 1.74 13.18
N SER A 57 -3.15 1.59 12.36
CA SER A 57 -1.78 1.93 12.75
C SER A 57 -1.46 3.43 12.64
N GLY A 58 -2.36 4.26 12.08
CA GLY A 58 -2.19 5.72 12.00
C GLY A 58 -2.13 6.28 10.57
N ALA A 59 -2.35 5.47 9.53
CA ALA A 59 -2.48 6.01 8.17
C ALA A 59 -3.75 6.84 7.99
N LYS A 60 -3.64 7.94 7.24
CA LYS A 60 -4.75 8.86 6.94
C LYS A 60 -5.62 8.28 5.82
N PRO A 61 -6.92 8.04 6.05
CA PRO A 61 -7.79 7.52 5.02
C PRO A 61 -8.06 8.57 3.94
N ILE A 62 -7.94 8.17 2.67
CA ILE A 62 -8.40 8.90 1.50
C ILE A 62 -9.75 8.30 1.12
N GLY A 63 -10.77 9.15 1.09
CA GLY A 63 -12.05 8.80 0.47
C GLY A 63 -11.86 8.61 -1.02
N MET A 64 -12.07 7.40 -1.52
CA MET A 64 -12.23 7.15 -2.95
C MET A 64 -13.71 7.08 -3.27
N GLU A 65 -14.15 7.81 -4.30
CA GLU A 65 -15.47 7.54 -4.86
C GLU A 65 -15.53 6.09 -5.39
N LEU A 66 -16.61 5.38 -5.06
CA LEU A 66 -16.85 3.97 -5.41
C LEU A 66 -16.60 3.64 -6.89
N LYS A 67 -16.83 4.62 -7.78
CA LYS A 67 -16.61 4.51 -9.23
C LYS A 67 -15.11 4.37 -9.58
N GLY A 68 -14.24 5.14 -8.92
CA GLY A 68 -12.79 5.08 -9.13
C GLY A 68 -12.19 3.74 -8.71
N MET A 69 -12.71 3.14 -7.64
CA MET A 69 -12.26 1.81 -7.18
C MET A 69 -12.61 0.70 -8.18
N LYS A 70 -13.83 0.71 -8.72
CA LYS A 70 -14.26 -0.29 -9.72
C LYS A 70 -13.42 -0.20 -11.00
N ALA A 71 -13.08 1.02 -11.44
CA ALA A 71 -12.22 1.26 -12.58
C ALA A 71 -10.78 0.76 -12.32
N PHE A 72 -10.20 1.09 -11.16
CA PHE A 72 -8.87 0.65 -10.78
C PHE A 72 -8.77 -0.89 -10.65
N ALA A 73 -9.72 -1.51 -9.95
CA ALA A 73 -9.77 -2.98 -9.80
C ALA A 73 -9.94 -3.70 -11.14
N LYS A 74 -10.74 -3.14 -12.06
CA LYS A 74 -10.88 -3.66 -13.43
C LYS A 74 -9.55 -3.60 -14.18
N ASN A 75 -8.84 -2.48 -14.11
CA ASN A 75 -7.54 -2.32 -14.76
C ASN A 75 -6.47 -3.25 -14.16
N LEU A 76 -6.48 -3.46 -12.85
CA LEU A 76 -5.56 -4.42 -12.20
C LEU A 76 -5.79 -5.85 -12.69
N LYS A 77 -7.04 -6.32 -12.71
CA LYS A 77 -7.38 -7.66 -13.22
C LYS A 77 -7.02 -7.83 -14.70
N SER A 78 -7.25 -6.79 -15.50
CA SER A 78 -6.86 -6.77 -16.92
C SER A 78 -5.35 -6.93 -17.12
N ASN A 79 -4.56 -6.22 -16.30
CA ASN A 79 -3.10 -6.26 -16.37
C ASN A 79 -2.51 -7.56 -15.82
N PHE A 80 -3.20 -8.25 -14.92
CA PHE A 80 -2.82 -9.60 -14.49
C PHE A 80 -3.14 -10.63 -15.57
N LYS A 81 -4.34 -10.59 -16.16
CA LYS A 81 -4.76 -11.55 -17.19
C LYS A 81 -3.85 -11.52 -18.43
N THR A 82 -3.52 -10.33 -18.91
CA THR A 82 -2.61 -10.14 -20.05
C THR A 82 -1.17 -10.59 -19.80
N ARG A 83 -0.76 -10.72 -18.53
CA ARG A 83 0.61 -11.10 -18.15
C ARG A 83 0.82 -12.61 -18.04
N PHE A 84 -0.25 -13.38 -17.79
CA PHE A 84 -0.21 -14.84 -17.64
C PHE A 84 -0.75 -15.62 -18.86
N GLU A 85 -1.29 -14.92 -19.87
CA GLU A 85 -1.68 -15.52 -21.17
C GLU A 85 -0.59 -15.37 -22.25
N LYS A 86 0.58 -14.80 -21.90
CA LYS A 86 1.73 -14.60 -22.80
C LYS A 86 2.97 -15.44 -22.44
N GLU A 87 2.84 -16.34 -21.46
CA GLU A 87 3.81 -17.40 -21.14
C GLU A 87 3.24 -18.75 -21.59
#